data_AF-A0A5Q0H4N4-F1
#
_entry.id   AF-A0A5Q0H4N4-F1
#
_cell.length_a   1.000
_cell.length_b   1.000
_cell.length_c   1.000
_cell.angle_alpha   90.00
_cell.angle_beta   90.00
_cell.angle_gamma   90.00
#
_symmetry.space_group_name_H-M   'P 1'
#
loop_
_entity.id
_entity.type
_entity.pdbx_description
1 polymer ?
#
loop_
_entity_poly.entity_id
_entity_poly.type
_entity_poly.pdbx_seq_one_letter_code
_entity_poly.pdbx_strand_id
1 'polypeptide(L)'
;MTRVQLQFHADPAELPALAEGWMRDHGLHGVVQRISPDFLVRPVAVDDVRDAARGARWICLRREPIAVAGDSPAAFLAHNPGCLVVDIGPRTDEGLRESAVSADTDDRATLKLWRGLVNALRAGTHAGATVVNPATGARGPWPRSRHTPGAHDLAAAGVPMLAAAGWNRYEFDDLAG
;
A
#
# COMPACT_ATOMS: atom_id res chain seq x y z
N MET A 1 4.06 -8.75 -19.80
CA MET A 1 3.62 -8.31 -18.46
C MET A 1 3.93 -6.84 -18.25
N THR A 2 2.90 -6.00 -18.12
CA THR A 2 3.09 -4.59 -17.75
C THR A 2 2.80 -4.40 -16.28
N ARG A 3 3.65 -3.62 -15.60
CA ARG A 3 3.56 -3.36 -14.17
C ARG A 3 3.09 -1.94 -13.87
N VAL A 4 2.31 -1.79 -12.81
CA VAL A 4 2.12 -0.52 -12.11
C VAL A 4 2.60 -0.70 -10.68
N GLN A 5 3.32 0.29 -10.15
CA GLN A 5 3.81 0.26 -8.77
C GLN A 5 3.95 1.68 -8.22
N LEU A 6 3.58 1.85 -6.96
CA LEU A 6 3.88 3.01 -6.14
C LEU A 6 4.25 2.55 -4.74
N GLN A 7 5.40 2.96 -4.22
CA GLN A 7 5.76 2.86 -2.80
C GLN A 7 5.60 4.23 -2.15
N PHE A 8 5.07 4.25 -0.93
CA PHE A 8 4.71 5.48 -0.22
C PHE A 8 4.50 5.19 1.27
N HIS A 9 4.63 6.19 2.13
CA HIS A 9 4.18 6.10 3.51
C HIS A 9 2.68 6.41 3.59
N ALA A 10 1.94 5.62 4.35
CA ALA A 10 0.52 5.85 4.57
C ALA A 10 0.14 5.47 6.00
N ASP A 11 -0.76 6.23 6.64
CA ASP A 11 -1.38 5.73 7.86
C ASP A 11 -2.15 4.45 7.50
N PRO A 12 -1.92 3.32 8.20
CA PRO A 12 -2.62 2.07 7.93
C PRO A 12 -4.15 2.20 7.94
N ALA A 13 -4.71 3.17 8.66
CA ALA A 13 -6.15 3.42 8.72
C ALA A 13 -6.72 4.07 7.44
N GLU A 14 -5.89 4.71 6.61
CA GLU A 14 -6.31 5.34 5.36
C GLU A 14 -6.47 4.32 4.22
N LEU A 15 -5.67 3.25 4.22
CA LEU A 15 -5.64 2.28 3.11
C LEU A 15 -6.95 1.50 2.92
N PRO A 16 -7.66 1.06 3.97
CA PRO A 16 -8.97 0.44 3.82
C PRO A 16 -10.02 1.42 3.29
N ALA A 17 -9.95 2.70 3.68
CA ALA A 17 -10.84 3.74 3.15
C ALA A 17 -10.62 3.96 1.65
N LEU A 18 -9.36 3.97 1.23
CA LEU A 18 -8.97 4.08 -0.17
C LEU A 18 -9.49 2.87 -0.98
N ALA A 19 -9.26 1.66 -0.47
CA ALA A 19 -9.70 0.44 -1.12
C ALA A 19 -11.24 0.35 -1.22
N GLU A 20 -11.96 0.73 -0.16
CA GLU A 20 -13.42 0.83 -0.15
C GLU A 20 -13.91 1.78 -1.26
N GLY A 21 -13.33 2.97 -1.37
CA GLY A 21 -13.65 3.94 -2.42
C GLY A 21 -13.45 3.34 -3.82
N TRP A 22 -12.29 2.72 -4.07
CA TRP A 22 -12.02 2.06 -5.34
C TRP A 22 -12.97 0.91 -5.66
N MET A 23 -13.34 0.11 -4.66
CA MET A 23 -14.30 -0.97 -4.85
C MET A 23 -15.68 -0.43 -5.21
N ARG A 24 -16.14 0.62 -4.52
CA ARG A 24 -17.43 1.26 -4.77
C ARG A 24 -17.50 1.92 -6.14
N ASP A 25 -16.50 2.75 -6.46
CA ASP A 25 -16.51 3.59 -7.66
C ASP A 25 -16.32 2.80 -8.96
N HIS A 26 -15.66 1.63 -8.87
CA HIS A 26 -15.31 0.82 -10.03
C HIS A 26 -15.91 -0.59 -10.02
N GLY A 27 -16.77 -0.91 -9.05
CA GLY A 27 -17.40 -2.22 -8.92
C GLY A 27 -16.38 -3.35 -8.76
N LEU A 28 -15.33 -3.15 -7.97
CA LEU A 28 -14.26 -4.14 -7.78
C LEU A 28 -14.62 -5.14 -6.69
N HIS A 29 -14.18 -6.38 -6.88
CA HIS A 29 -14.17 -7.40 -5.85
C HIS A 29 -12.92 -7.26 -4.97
N GLY A 30 -13.07 -7.52 -3.68
CA GLY A 30 -12.00 -7.39 -2.69
C GLY A 30 -11.78 -8.65 -1.88
N VAL A 31 -10.53 -8.92 -1.53
CA VAL A 31 -10.15 -9.78 -0.41
C VAL A 31 -9.16 -9.06 0.49
N VAL A 32 -9.15 -9.42 1.76
CA VAL A 32 -8.06 -9.08 2.69
C VAL A 32 -7.20 -10.30 2.95
N GLN A 33 -5.89 -10.11 3.14
CA GLN A 33 -4.96 -11.19 3.44
C GLN A 33 -4.15 -10.90 4.69
N ARG A 34 -4.02 -11.91 5.54
CA ARG A 34 -2.98 -11.97 6.58
C ARG A 34 -1.89 -12.91 6.08
N ILE A 35 -0.63 -12.50 6.15
CA ILE A 35 0.50 -13.30 5.63
C ILE A 35 1.20 -14.10 6.74
N SER A 36 1.16 -13.60 7.98
CA SER A 36 1.83 -14.18 9.13
C SER A 36 1.01 -13.92 10.40
N PRO A 37 1.02 -14.81 11.41
CA PRO A 37 1.71 -16.11 11.44
C PRO A 37 1.08 -17.15 10.51
N ASP A 38 -0.22 -17.07 10.27
CA ASP A 38 -0.95 -17.93 9.34
C ASP A 38 -1.37 -17.14 8.10
N PHE A 39 -1.21 -17.76 6.93
CA PHE A 39 -1.76 -17.24 5.69
C PHE A 39 -3.28 -17.41 5.68
N LEU A 40 -4.00 -16.29 5.69
CA LEU A 40 -5.46 -16.25 5.60
C LEU A 40 -5.89 -15.33 4.46
N VAL A 41 -6.89 -15.75 3.71
CA VAL A 41 -7.55 -14.94 2.67
C VAL A 41 -9.03 -14.89 2.96
N ARG A 42 -9.61 -13.69 2.98
CA ARG A 42 -11.04 -13.50 3.25
C ARG A 42 -11.68 -12.55 2.24
N PRO A 43 -12.71 -12.99 1.49
CA PRO A 43 -13.56 -12.09 0.72
C PRO A 43 -14.18 -11.02 1.59
N VAL A 44 -14.30 -9.83 1.02
CA VAL A 44 -14.85 -8.69 1.75
C VAL A 44 -15.84 -7.94 0.89
N ALA A 45 -17.00 -7.61 1.47
CA ALA A 45 -17.95 -6.69 0.86
C ALA A 45 -17.45 -5.25 1.01
N VAL A 46 -17.86 -4.37 0.09
CA VAL A 46 -17.42 -2.96 0.06
C VAL A 46 -17.50 -2.30 1.43
N ASP A 47 -18.66 -2.43 2.10
CA ASP A 47 -18.93 -1.73 3.37
C ASP A 47 -18.20 -2.35 4.58
N ASP A 48 -17.62 -3.54 4.42
CA ASP A 48 -16.90 -4.27 5.49
C ASP A 48 -15.38 -4.15 5.37
N VAL A 49 -14.85 -3.50 4.31
CA VAL A 49 -13.40 -3.44 4.02
C VAL A 49 -12.59 -2.90 5.20
N ARG A 50 -13.09 -1.86 5.87
CA ARG A 50 -12.39 -1.21 6.99
C ARG A 50 -12.20 -2.14 8.18
N ASP A 51 -13.27 -2.81 8.58
CA ASP A 51 -13.19 -3.75 9.70
C ASP A 51 -12.36 -4.98 9.30
N ALA A 52 -12.54 -5.44 8.06
CA ALA A 52 -11.85 -6.61 7.58
C ALA A 52 -10.34 -6.46 7.45
N ALA A 53 -9.88 -5.25 7.14
CA ALA A 53 -8.46 -4.96 7.00
C ALA A 53 -7.73 -4.86 8.36
N ARG A 54 -8.44 -4.93 9.50
CA ARG A 54 -7.78 -4.96 10.82
C ARG A 54 -6.86 -6.17 10.93
N GLY A 55 -5.55 -5.93 11.04
CA GLY A 55 -4.54 -6.98 11.09
C GLY A 55 -4.27 -7.67 9.75
N ALA A 56 -4.85 -7.18 8.66
CA ALA A 56 -4.48 -7.60 7.32
C ALA A 56 -3.13 -6.97 6.93
N ARG A 57 -2.36 -7.72 6.15
CA ARG A 57 -1.15 -7.21 5.49
C ARG A 57 -1.49 -6.69 4.10
N TRP A 58 -2.33 -7.39 3.34
CA TRP A 58 -2.73 -6.97 1.99
C TRP A 58 -4.23 -6.79 1.85
N ILE A 59 -4.63 -5.83 1.01
CA ILE A 59 -5.97 -5.77 0.40
C ILE A 59 -5.76 -6.00 -1.10
N CYS A 60 -6.43 -7.01 -1.66
CA CYS A 60 -6.34 -7.30 -3.09
C CYS A 60 -7.66 -6.98 -3.78
N LEU A 61 -7.60 -6.20 -4.85
CA LEU A 61 -8.74 -5.76 -5.62
C LEU A 61 -8.69 -6.32 -7.04
N ARG A 62 -9.85 -6.69 -7.58
CA ARG A 62 -9.95 -7.26 -8.93
C ARG A 62 -11.27 -6.89 -9.59
N ARG A 63 -11.27 -6.80 -10.92
CA ARG A 63 -12.50 -6.56 -11.72
C ARG A 63 -13.40 -7.78 -11.81
N GLU A 64 -12.82 -8.98 -11.88
CA GLU A 64 -13.56 -10.23 -11.85
C GLU A 64 -13.64 -10.80 -10.42
N PRO A 65 -14.59 -11.72 -10.15
CA PRO A 65 -14.65 -12.43 -8.89
C PRO A 65 -13.30 -13.06 -8.51
N ILE A 66 -12.95 -12.95 -7.23
CA ILE A 66 -11.69 -13.46 -6.69
C ILE A 66 -11.86 -14.90 -6.24
N ALA A 67 -10.96 -15.78 -6.68
CA ALA A 67 -10.86 -17.15 -6.19
C ALA A 67 -10.11 -17.18 -4.85
N VAL A 68 -10.75 -17.70 -3.81
CA VAL A 68 -10.12 -17.94 -2.50
C VAL A 68 -9.39 -19.28 -2.53
N ALA A 69 -8.34 -19.34 -3.34
CA ALA A 69 -7.51 -20.52 -3.53
C ALA A 69 -6.04 -20.20 -3.29
N GLY A 70 -5.27 -21.22 -2.91
CA GLY A 70 -3.85 -21.10 -2.58
C GLY A 70 -3.58 -21.08 -1.08
N ASP A 71 -2.40 -21.57 -0.71
CA ASP A 71 -1.87 -21.68 0.66
C ASP A 71 -0.75 -20.67 0.94
N SER A 72 -0.46 -19.80 -0.03
CA SER A 72 0.55 -18.76 0.06
C SER A 72 0.14 -17.53 -0.77
N PRO A 73 0.72 -16.34 -0.48
CA PRO A 73 0.43 -15.14 -1.26
C PRO A 73 0.78 -15.31 -2.75
N ALA A 74 1.87 -16.00 -3.07
CA ALA A 74 2.26 -16.28 -4.45
C ALA A 74 1.26 -17.19 -5.17
N ALA A 75 0.83 -18.28 -4.51
CA ALA A 75 -0.19 -19.17 -5.06
C ALA A 75 -1.53 -18.44 -5.26
N PHE A 76 -1.94 -17.60 -4.30
CA PHE A 76 -3.15 -16.80 -4.45
C PHE A 76 -3.10 -15.87 -5.66
N LEU A 77 -1.98 -15.14 -5.85
CA LEU A 77 -1.83 -14.22 -6.98
C LEU A 77 -1.78 -14.97 -8.32
N ALA A 78 -1.22 -16.18 -8.36
CA ALA A 78 -1.23 -17.03 -9.56
C ALA A 78 -2.66 -17.42 -9.98
N HIS A 79 -3.57 -17.65 -9.03
CA HIS A 79 -4.98 -17.94 -9.32
C HIS A 79 -5.81 -16.69 -9.64
N ASN A 80 -5.28 -15.50 -9.33
CA ASN A 80 -5.98 -14.22 -9.49
C ASN A 80 -5.13 -13.20 -10.25
N PRO A 81 -4.80 -13.47 -11.53
CA PRO A 81 -3.97 -12.58 -12.33
C PRO A 81 -4.64 -11.21 -12.49
N GLY A 82 -3.82 -10.15 -12.51
CA GLY A 82 -4.30 -8.78 -12.66
C GLY A 82 -4.87 -8.15 -11.39
N CYS A 83 -4.77 -8.80 -10.23
CA CYS A 83 -5.08 -8.18 -8.94
C CYS A 83 -4.24 -6.91 -8.69
N LEU A 84 -4.89 -5.86 -8.23
CA LEU A 84 -4.23 -4.72 -7.59
C LEU A 84 -4.03 -5.03 -6.11
N VAL A 85 -2.78 -5.11 -5.69
CA VAL A 85 -2.40 -5.37 -4.30
C VAL A 85 -2.09 -4.05 -3.63
N VAL A 86 -2.80 -3.76 -2.54
CA VAL A 86 -2.49 -2.70 -1.56
C VAL A 86 -1.79 -3.36 -0.39
N ASP A 87 -0.49 -3.15 -0.29
CA ASP A 87 0.36 -3.62 0.80
C ASP A 87 0.37 -2.60 1.94
N ILE A 88 -0.09 -3.00 3.13
CA ILE A 88 -0.25 -2.15 4.31
C ILE A 88 1.02 -2.18 5.14
N GLY A 89 1.83 -1.13 5.05
CA GLY A 89 3.00 -0.90 5.91
C GLY A 89 2.60 -0.87 7.39
N PRO A 90 3.18 -1.69 8.28
CA PRO A 90 2.79 -1.67 9.68
C PRO A 90 3.24 -0.38 10.36
N ARG A 91 2.42 0.05 11.31
CA ARG A 91 2.83 0.95 12.37
C ARG A 91 3.24 0.12 13.58
N THR A 92 4.48 0.26 14.00
CA THR A 92 5.05 -0.39 15.19
C THR A 92 5.60 0.67 16.13
N ASP A 93 6.12 0.24 17.28
CA ASP A 93 6.82 1.14 18.22
C ASP A 93 8.07 1.77 17.61
N GLU A 94 8.65 1.18 16.55
CA GLU A 94 9.80 1.74 15.83
C GLU A 94 9.41 2.87 14.89
N GLY A 95 8.15 2.93 14.44
CA GLY A 95 7.67 3.87 13.45
C GLY A 95 6.71 3.29 12.42
N LEU A 96 6.54 4.00 11.32
CA LEU A 96 5.67 3.63 10.21
C LEU A 96 6.49 3.13 9.02
N ARG A 97 6.27 1.89 8.61
CA ARG A 97 6.88 1.30 7.40
C ARG A 97 6.15 1.75 6.13
N GLU A 98 6.87 1.81 5.02
CA GLU A 98 6.28 2.04 3.70
C GLU A 98 5.17 1.02 3.38
N SER A 99 4.13 1.54 2.75
CA SER A 99 3.08 0.81 2.06
C SER A 99 3.38 0.76 0.56
N ALA A 100 2.66 -0.07 -0.17
CA ALA A 100 2.76 -0.12 -1.62
C ALA A 100 1.42 -0.40 -2.30
N VAL A 101 1.26 0.09 -3.52
CA VAL A 101 0.21 -0.36 -4.43
C VAL A 101 0.88 -0.91 -5.68
N SER A 102 0.55 -2.13 -6.07
CA SER A 102 1.12 -2.75 -7.26
C SER A 102 0.20 -3.73 -7.96
N ALA A 103 0.31 -3.84 -9.28
CA ALA A 103 -0.34 -4.87 -10.07
C ALA A 103 0.53 -5.24 -11.26
N ASP A 104 0.39 -6.49 -11.70
CA ASP A 104 0.94 -7.02 -12.94
C ASP A 104 -0.20 -7.59 -13.79
N THR A 105 -0.31 -7.13 -15.04
CA THR A 105 -1.33 -7.62 -15.97
C THR A 105 -0.91 -7.45 -17.42
N ASP A 106 -1.43 -8.31 -18.30
CA ASP A 106 -1.35 -8.17 -19.75
C ASP A 106 -2.65 -7.62 -20.36
N ASP A 107 -3.73 -7.52 -19.57
CA ASP A 107 -4.97 -6.87 -20.01
C ASP A 107 -4.83 -5.34 -19.98
N ARG A 108 -4.92 -4.74 -21.18
CA ARG A 108 -4.75 -3.29 -21.36
C ARG A 108 -5.84 -2.48 -20.63
N ALA A 109 -7.06 -3.00 -20.54
CA ALA A 109 -8.16 -2.29 -19.87
C ALA A 109 -7.92 -2.23 -18.36
N THR A 110 -7.57 -3.37 -17.76
CA THR A 110 -7.22 -3.48 -16.34
C THR A 110 -5.99 -2.63 -16.00
N LEU A 111 -4.95 -2.66 -16.84
CA LEU A 111 -3.77 -1.80 -16.65
C LEU A 111 -4.13 -0.30 -16.68
N LYS A 112 -4.99 0.11 -17.61
CA LYS A 112 -5.43 1.51 -17.70
C LYS A 112 -6.17 1.94 -16.44
N LEU A 113 -7.05 1.09 -15.92
CA LEU A 113 -7.76 1.32 -14.66
C LEU A 113 -6.77 1.48 -13.50
N TRP A 114 -5.86 0.52 -13.31
CA TRP A 114 -4.88 0.57 -12.22
C TRP A 114 -3.96 1.79 -12.29
N ARG A 115 -3.53 2.20 -13.49
CA ARG A 115 -2.80 3.46 -13.66
C ARG A 115 -3.61 4.68 -13.24
N GLY A 116 -4.92 4.69 -13.56
CA GLY A 116 -5.84 5.73 -13.10
C GLY A 116 -5.88 5.84 -11.58
N LEU A 117 -6.08 4.70 -10.89
CA LEU A 117 -6.13 4.66 -9.43
C LEU A 117 -4.82 5.09 -8.78
N VAL A 118 -3.68 4.58 -9.27
CA VAL A 118 -2.35 4.93 -8.74
C VAL A 118 -1.99 6.40 -9.01
N ASN A 119 -2.42 6.95 -10.14
CA ASN A 119 -2.21 8.37 -10.43
C ASN A 119 -3.09 9.27 -9.54
N ALA A 120 -4.34 8.88 -9.27
CA ALA A 120 -5.21 9.57 -8.34
C ALA A 120 -4.64 9.56 -6.92
N LEU A 121 -4.17 8.39 -6.44
CA LEU A 121 -3.45 8.27 -5.18
C LEU A 121 -2.23 9.19 -5.14
N ARG A 122 -1.39 9.16 -6.18
CA ARG A 122 -0.20 10.02 -6.27
C ARG A 122 -0.55 11.51 -6.19
N ALA A 123 -1.65 11.93 -6.83
CA ALA A 123 -2.11 13.31 -6.79
C ALA A 123 -2.60 13.75 -5.39
N GLY A 124 -3.12 12.82 -4.59
CA GLY A 124 -3.53 13.07 -3.21
C GLY A 124 -2.42 12.89 -2.16
N THR A 125 -1.16 12.75 -2.57
CA THR A 125 -0.01 12.55 -1.66
C THR A 125 0.97 13.70 -1.73
N HIS A 126 1.66 13.95 -0.62
CA HIS A 126 2.83 14.82 -0.55
C HIS A 126 4.01 14.15 -1.26
N ALA A 127 5.07 14.93 -1.53
CA ALA A 127 6.25 14.45 -2.22
C ALA A 127 7.54 15.00 -1.62
N GLY A 128 8.61 14.22 -1.73
CA GLY A 128 9.94 14.62 -1.26
C GLY A 128 10.26 14.07 0.13
N ALA A 129 11.51 13.66 0.28
CA ALA A 129 12.09 13.24 1.54
C ALA A 129 13.62 13.24 1.42
N THR A 130 14.29 13.31 2.56
CA THR A 130 15.69 12.93 2.70
C THR A 130 15.77 11.54 3.34
N VAL A 131 16.46 10.62 2.68
CA VAL A 131 16.71 9.27 3.21
C VAL A 131 17.95 9.32 4.09
N VAL A 132 17.84 8.75 5.29
CA VAL A 132 18.90 8.71 6.30
C VAL A 132 19.20 7.27 6.66
N ASN A 133 20.47 6.88 6.57
CA ASN A 133 20.96 5.64 7.16
C ASN A 133 21.36 5.92 8.63
N PRO A 134 20.64 5.38 9.63
CA PRO A 134 20.91 5.69 11.02
C PRO A 134 22.22 5.08 11.55
N ALA A 135 22.76 4.05 10.90
CA ALA A 135 24.00 3.40 11.32
C ALA A 135 25.24 4.20 10.90
N THR A 136 25.19 4.86 9.74
CA THR A 136 26.34 5.60 9.18
C THR A 136 26.18 7.12 9.21
N GLY A 137 24.95 7.60 9.44
CA GLY A 137 24.61 9.03 9.30
C GLY A 137 24.56 9.50 7.85
N ALA A 138 24.70 8.61 6.86
CA ALA A 138 24.62 8.99 5.45
C ALA A 138 23.22 9.50 5.10
N ARG A 139 23.17 10.62 4.37
CA ARG A 139 21.93 11.30 3.96
C ARG A 139 21.91 11.48 2.45
N GLY A 140 20.74 11.35 1.83
CA GLY A 140 20.57 11.58 0.41
C GLY A 140 19.15 12.01 0.05
N PRO A 141 18.98 12.99 -0.87
CA PRO A 141 17.65 13.42 -1.28
C PRO A 141 16.93 12.31 -2.04
N TRP A 142 15.64 12.18 -1.78
CA TRP A 142 14.73 11.24 -2.42
C TRP A 142 13.43 11.94 -2.86
N PRO A 143 13.49 12.79 -3.91
CA PRO A 143 12.36 13.63 -4.34
C PRO A 143 11.16 12.82 -4.86
N ARG A 144 11.35 11.52 -5.08
CA ARG A 144 10.28 10.60 -5.53
C ARG A 144 9.51 9.96 -4.38
N SER A 145 9.92 10.19 -3.12
CA SER A 145 9.16 9.79 -1.94
C SER A 145 7.74 10.31 -2.03
N ARG A 146 6.78 9.53 -1.53
CA ARG A 146 5.37 9.91 -1.44
C ARG A 146 4.84 9.55 -0.07
N HIS A 147 3.96 10.38 0.45
CA HIS A 147 3.30 10.15 1.73
C HIS A 147 1.89 10.71 1.73
N THR A 148 0.96 9.97 2.34
CA THR A 148 -0.41 10.44 2.55
C THR A 148 -0.46 11.54 3.62
N PRO A 149 -1.57 12.29 3.71
CA PRO A 149 -1.80 13.22 4.82
C PRO A 149 -1.66 12.55 6.20
N GLY A 150 -2.23 11.36 6.41
CA GLY A 150 -2.09 10.66 7.68
C GLY A 150 -0.63 10.32 8.03
N ALA A 151 0.18 9.90 7.04
CA ALA A 151 1.62 9.67 7.26
C ALA A 151 2.38 10.98 7.54
N HIS A 152 2.00 12.07 6.88
CA HIS A 152 2.55 13.40 7.13
C HIS A 152 2.30 13.83 8.58
N ASP A 153 1.05 13.72 9.05
CA ASP A 153 0.66 14.08 10.42
C ASP A 153 1.40 13.23 11.47
N LEU A 154 1.57 11.93 11.20
CA LEU A 154 2.37 11.05 12.05
C LEU A 154 3.84 11.49 12.11
N ALA A 155 4.44 11.83 10.96
CA ALA A 155 5.81 12.31 10.92
C ALA A 155 5.98 13.64 11.66
N ALA A 156 5.03 14.57 11.51
CA ALA A 156 5.00 15.83 12.24
C ALA A 156 4.87 15.63 13.75
N ALA A 157 4.18 14.57 14.18
CA ALA A 157 4.10 14.14 15.58
C ALA A 157 5.35 13.37 16.07
N GLY A 158 6.39 13.26 15.25
CA GLY A 158 7.67 12.63 15.60
C GLY A 158 7.72 11.11 15.38
N VAL A 159 6.74 10.50 14.71
CA VAL A 159 6.78 9.08 14.35
C VAL A 159 7.83 8.87 13.24
N PRO A 160 8.83 7.98 13.43
CA PRO A 160 9.81 7.72 12.39
C PRO A 160 9.18 7.08 11.14
N MET A 161 9.52 7.60 9.96
CA MET A 161 9.11 7.02 8.68
C MET A 161 10.21 6.07 8.21
N LEU A 162 9.89 4.80 8.05
CA LEU A 162 10.84 3.71 7.85
C LEU A 162 10.72 3.14 6.44
N ALA A 163 11.84 2.72 5.85
CA ALA A 163 11.84 1.94 4.61
C ALA A 163 11.05 0.63 4.77
N ALA A 164 10.46 0.14 3.68
CA ALA A 164 9.72 -1.14 3.65
C ALA A 164 10.54 -2.29 4.26
N ALA A 165 11.85 -2.30 4.01
CA ALA A 165 12.81 -3.24 4.58
C ALA A 165 14.10 -2.52 4.98
N GLY A 166 14.81 -3.10 5.94
CA GLY A 166 16.07 -2.56 6.46
C GLY A 166 15.86 -1.43 7.47
N TRP A 167 16.84 -0.53 7.54
CA TRP A 167 17.02 0.39 8.67
C TRP A 167 16.92 1.87 8.27
N ASN A 168 16.79 2.16 6.98
CA ASN A 168 16.73 3.53 6.49
C ASN A 168 15.46 4.23 6.98
N ARG A 169 15.61 5.52 7.28
CA ARG A 169 14.53 6.42 7.67
C ARG A 169 14.33 7.48 6.60
N TYR A 170 13.13 8.02 6.55
CA TYR A 170 12.74 9.12 5.68
C TYR A 170 12.39 10.32 6.56
N GLU A 171 12.96 11.47 6.21
CA GLU A 171 12.61 12.76 6.79
C GLU A 171 11.90 13.54 5.69
N PHE A 172 10.62 13.89 5.86
CA PHE A 172 9.87 14.57 4.80
C PHE A 172 10.34 16.02 4.63
N ASP A 173 10.62 16.40 3.39
CA ASP A 173 11.26 17.69 3.08
C ASP A 173 10.35 18.87 3.46
N ASP A 174 9.04 18.68 3.44
CA ASP A 174 8.03 19.69 3.81
C ASP A 174 7.84 19.86 5.33
N LEU A 175 8.46 19.00 6.14
CA LEU A 175 8.51 19.10 7.60
C LEU A 175 9.90 19.49 8.13
N ALA A 176 10.94 19.37 7.31
CA ALA A 176 12.30 19.78 7.63
C ALA A 176 12.45 21.29 7.45
N GLY A 177 11.87 22.06 8.37
CA GLY A 177 12.02 23.52 8.49
C GLY A 177 13.40 23.94 9.00
#